data_AF-A0A0R3MF71-F1
#
_entry.id   AF-A0A0R3MF71-F1
#
_cell.length_a   1.000
_cell.length_b   1.000
_cell.length_c   1.000
_cell.angle_alpha   90.00
_cell.angle_beta   90.00
_cell.angle_gamma   90.00
#
_symmetry.space_group_name_H-M   'P 1'
#
loop_
_entity.id
_entity.type
_entity.pdbx_description
1 polymer ?
#
loop_
_entity_poly.entity_id
_entity_poly.type
_entity_poly.pdbx_seq_one_letter_code
_entity_poly.pdbx_strand_id
1 'polypeptide(L)' 'MPSPHEIVPMLIGSTVEAIERELVLQTLARCHGNRTHAARLLGLSVRTMRNKIRQYATDGADVPGHG' A
#
# COMPACT_ATOMS: atom_id res chain seq x y z
N MET A 1 -12.14 11.15 8.46
CA MET A 1 -11.82 9.85 7.84
C MET A 1 -12.94 8.90 8.19
N PRO A 2 -13.51 8.17 7.23
CA PRO A 2 -14.51 7.14 7.53
C PRO A 2 -13.93 6.11 8.51
N SER A 3 -14.76 5.59 9.39
CA SER A 3 -14.38 4.53 10.31
C SER A 3 -14.18 3.21 9.54
N PRO A 4 -13.36 2.26 10.07
CA PRO A 4 -13.16 0.97 9.40
C PRO A 4 -14.46 0.22 9.12
N HIS A 5 -15.44 0.30 10.03
CA HIS A 5 -16.74 -0.36 9.87
C HIS A 5 -17.57 0.18 8.70
N GLU A 6 -17.36 1.43 8.28
CA GLU A 6 -18.03 2.01 7.11
C GLU A 6 -17.34 1.62 5.80
N ILE A 7 -16.03 1.33 5.81
CA ILE A 7 -15.25 0.99 4.62
C ILE A 7 -15.38 -0.50 4.27
N VAL A 8 -15.34 -1.38 5.27
CA VAL A 8 -15.29 -2.84 5.07
C VAL A 8 -16.39 -3.37 4.15
N PRO A 9 -17.67 -2.94 4.23
CA PRO A 9 -18.70 -3.37 3.30
C PRO A 9 -18.40 -3.08 1.83
N MET A 10 -17.66 -2.00 1.53
CA MET A 10 -17.26 -1.64 0.16
C MET A 10 -16.15 -2.53 -0.41
N LEU A 11 -15.44 -3.27 0.44
CA LEU A 11 -14.32 -4.13 0.05
C LEU A 11 -14.75 -5.58 -0.20
N ILE A 12 -16.01 -5.93 0.09
CA ILE A 12 -16.54 -7.29 -0.09
C ILE A 12 -16.49 -7.68 -1.57
N GLY A 13 -15.91 -8.85 -1.86
CA GLY A 13 -15.70 -9.35 -3.23
C GLY A 13 -14.35 -8.98 -3.83
N SER A 14 -13.58 -8.10 -3.18
CA SER A 14 -12.19 -7.84 -3.55
C SER A 14 -11.25 -8.87 -2.91
N THR A 15 -10.16 -9.22 -3.58
CA THR A 15 -9.13 -10.07 -2.99
C THR A 15 -8.32 -9.28 -1.96
N VAL A 16 -7.83 -9.97 -0.93
CA VAL A 16 -6.96 -9.36 0.08
C VAL A 16 -5.72 -8.73 -0.58
N GLU A 17 -5.18 -9.38 -1.60
CA GLU A 17 -4.03 -8.89 -2.36
C GLU A 17 -4.32 -7.55 -3.08
N ALA A 18 -5.50 -7.41 -3.69
CA ALA A 18 -5.89 -6.16 -4.36
C ALA A 18 -6.05 -5.01 -3.35
N ILE A 19 -6.71 -5.28 -2.22
CA ILE A 19 -6.89 -4.29 -1.15
C ILE A 19 -5.53 -3.87 -0.57
N GLU A 20 -4.66 -4.85 -0.29
CA GLU A 20 -3.35 -4.60 0.25
C GLU A 20 -2.46 -3.79 -0.72
N ARG A 21 -2.48 -4.15 -2.01
CA ARG A 21 -1.74 -3.42 -3.06
C ARG A 21 -2.15 -1.96 -3.11
N GLU A 22 -3.45 -1.70 -3.17
CA GLU A 22 -3.97 -0.34 -3.21
C GLU A 22 -3.61 0.45 -1.94
N LEU A 23 -3.76 -0.17 -0.77
CA LEU A 23 -3.42 0.44 0.51
C LEU A 23 -1.93 0.82 0.58
N VAL A 24 -1.04 -0.05 0.10
CA VAL A 24 0.40 0.19 0.06
C VAL A 24 0.74 1.33 -0.90
N LEU A 25 0.18 1.32 -2.12
CA LEU A 25 0.46 2.34 -3.14
C LEU A 25 -0.04 3.72 -2.71
N GLN A 26 -1.28 3.82 -2.20
CA GLN A 26 -1.82 5.10 -1.70
C GLN A 26 -1.02 5.63 -0.51
N THR A 27 -0.61 4.76 0.41
CA THR A 27 0.23 5.19 1.55
C THR A 27 1.60 5.66 1.07
N LEU A 28 2.19 4.97 0.10
CA LEU A 28 3.47 5.38 -0.49
C LEU A 28 3.36 6.73 -1.21
N ALA A 29 2.28 6.96 -1.96
CA ALA A 29 1.98 8.22 -2.62
C ALA A 29 1.81 9.36 -1.60
N ARG A 30 1.04 9.13 -0.53
CA ARG A 30 0.88 10.06 0.60
C ARG A 30 2.20 10.38 1.30
N CYS A 31 3.15 9.44 1.30
CA CYS A 31 4.49 9.62 1.84
C CYS A 31 5.51 10.13 0.81
N HIS A 32 5.08 10.57 -0.38
CA HIS A 32 5.96 11.05 -1.45
C HIS A 32 7.09 10.07 -1.80
N GLY A 33 6.77 8.76 -1.86
CA GLY A 33 7.76 7.72 -2.15
C GLY A 33 8.65 7.32 -0.98
N ASN A 34 8.50 7.93 0.21
CA ASN A 34 9.29 7.57 1.40
C ASN A 34 8.86 6.22 1.98
N ARG A 35 9.58 5.17 1.56
CA ARG A 35 9.30 3.76 1.90
C ARG A 35 9.39 3.48 3.40
N THR A 36 10.30 4.14 4.12
CA THR A 36 10.47 3.94 5.58
C THR A 36 9.30 4.54 6.35
N HIS A 37 8.83 5.72 5.95
CA HIS A 37 7.67 6.36 6.56
C HIS A 37 6.40 5.55 6.27
N ALA A 38 6.17 5.17 5.00
CA ALA A 38 5.03 4.35 4.63
C ALA A 38 5.00 3.00 5.37
N ALA A 39 6.15 2.35 5.56
CA ALA A 39 6.26 1.12 6.36
C ALA A 39 5.76 1.31 7.80
N ARG A 40 6.19 2.40 8.45
CA ARG A 40 5.78 2.70 9.83
C ARG A 40 4.28 2.96 9.94
N LEU A 41 3.69 3.70 8.98
CA LEU A 41 2.24 3.97 8.98
C LEU A 41 1.40 2.70 8.80
N LEU A 42 1.88 1.76 7.98
CA LEU A 42 1.20 0.49 7.75
C LEU A 42 1.51 -0.57 8.83
N GLY A 43 2.41 -0.29 9.78
CA GLY A 43 2.85 -1.28 10.77
C GLY A 43 3.66 -2.43 10.15
N LEU A 44 4.27 -2.22 8.98
CA LEU A 44 5.07 -3.21 8.27
C LEU A 44 6.57 -2.99 8.51
N SER A 45 7.35 -4.06 8.36
CA SER A 45 8.81 -3.91 8.28
C SER A 45 9.21 -3.21 6.97
N VAL A 46 10.31 -2.45 6.99
CA VAL A 46 10.87 -1.83 5.77
C VAL A 46 11.24 -2.89 4.72
N ARG A 47 11.63 -4.09 5.16
CA ARG A 47 11.88 -5.24 4.28
C ARG A 47 10.61 -5.67 3.55
N THR A 48 9.50 -5.84 4.29
CA THR A 48 8.20 -6.19 3.72
C THR A 48 7.76 -5.14 2.70
N MET A 49 7.87 -3.85 3.02
CA MET A 49 7.55 -2.77 2.09
C MET A 49 8.39 -2.81 0.81
N ARG A 50 9.70 -3.03 0.93
CA ARG A 50 10.59 -3.15 -0.24
C ARG A 50 10.21 -4.34 -1.12
N ASN A 51 9.88 -5.49 -0.51
CA ASN A 51 9.46 -6.67 -1.26
C ASN A 51 8.16 -6.42 -2.01
N LYS A 52 7.16 -5.82 -1.37
CA LYS A 52 5.88 -5.46 -2.01
C LYS A 52 6.08 -4.48 -3.16
N ILE A 53 6.86 -3.42 -2.95
CA ILE A 53 7.17 -2.45 -4.02
C ILE A 53 7.81 -3.14 -5.23
N ARG A 54 8.78 -4.04 -5.01
CA ARG A 54 9.41 -4.80 -6.09
C ARG A 54 8.41 -5.69 -6.82
N GLN A 55 7.57 -6.41 -6.07
CA GLN A 55 6.53 -7.25 -6.65
C GLN A 55 5.58 -6.43 -7.51
N TYR A 56 5.05 -5.31 -7.00
CA TYR A 56 4.13 -4.45 -7.74
C TYR A 56 4.78 -3.86 -8.98
N ALA A 57 6.04 -3.46 -8.93
CA ALA A 57 6.77 -2.99 -10.11
C ALA A 57 6.92 -4.11 -11.17
N THR A 58 7.20 -5.35 -10.76
CA THR A 58 7.23 -6.51 -11.68
C THR A 58 5.86 -6.80 -12.27
N ASP A 59 4.80 -6.63 -11.49
CA ASP A 59 3.41 -6.79 -11.90
C ASP A 59 2.86 -5.58 -12.69
N GLY A 60 3.74 -4.67 -13.14
CA GLY A 60 3.39 -3.51 -13.98
C GLY A 60 2.64 -2.39 -13.27
N ALA A 61 2.65 -2.34 -11.92
CA ALA A 61 2.09 -1.21 -11.18
C ALA A 61 2.92 0.06 -11.38
N ASP A 62 2.24 1.21 -11.48
CA ASP A 62 2.91 2.49 -11.30
C ASP A 62 3.22 2.68 -9.81
N VAL A 63 4.50 2.47 -9.46
CA VAL A 63 4.97 2.63 -8.09
C VAL A 63 5.50 4.05 -7.92
N PRO A 64 4.93 4.85 -7.00
CA PRO A 64 5.46 6.16 -6.66
C PRO A 64 6.94 6.09 -6.26
N GLY A 65 7.81 6.61 -7.14
CA GLY A 65 9.23 6.76 -6.89
C GLY A 65 9.51 7.83 -5.84
N HIS A 66 10.67 7.74 -5.19
CA HIS A 66 11.25 8.89 -4.51
C HIS A 66 12.20 9.53 -5.52
N GLY A 67 12.07 10.85 -5.72
CA GLY A 67 13.08 11.64 -6.43
C GLY A 67 14.39 11.67 -5.66
#